data_AF-A0A1C5IWJ3-F1
#
_entry.id   AF-A0A1C5IWJ3-F1
#
_cell.length_a   1.000
_cell.length_b   1.000
_cell.length_c   1.000
_cell.angle_alpha   90.00
_cell.angle_beta   90.00
_cell.angle_gamma   90.00
#
_symmetry.space_group_name_H-M   'P 1'
#
loop_
_entity.id
_entity.type
_entity.pdbx_description
1 polymer ?
#
loop_
_entity_poly.entity_id
_entity_poly.type
_entity_poly.pdbx_seq_one_letter_code
_entity_poly.pdbx_strand_id
1 'polypeptide(L)'
;MGASAVSRRTYRPYASSFVENEAPAAGPDGRSTRPRDPAAPGLLGDRSSVATNVISAVTGLMTMVQLLRTDSLWLFWIGLGALVLVGVTVYQVRKRNWRAVLVSLVVLLVLGAVGGLLAVSRHPGRPPVGVAASTAPQTGGPSSGASASAPAAGSSETSGAPSAAAARPIVFSDVVQLDKKTGVDLDGRRAERRASQDAVVDLYLDWGYILYSSVRHSALYDDSNQGPEQGADARCRTYREDDRQSFAHHYVGGGNQQFCFTTSEGRPGWAQAVNSVGDGGLIVKVTVWEK
;
A
#
# COMPACT_ATOMS: atom_id res chain seq x y z
N MET A 1 37.02 8.12 -53.68
CA MET A 1 35.79 8.92 -53.51
C MET A 1 34.63 7.97 -53.33
N GLY A 2 34.22 7.68 -52.09
CA GLY A 2 33.14 6.74 -51.78
C GLY A 2 32.10 7.45 -50.93
N ALA A 3 30.87 7.55 -51.44
CA ALA A 3 29.78 8.24 -50.77
C ALA A 3 29.06 7.30 -49.80
N SER A 4 29.10 7.62 -48.51
CA SER A 4 28.34 6.95 -47.45
C SER A 4 26.85 7.28 -47.57
N ALA A 5 26.02 6.25 -47.74
CA ALA A 5 24.57 6.36 -47.70
C ALA A 5 24.08 6.46 -46.25
N VAL A 6 23.53 7.62 -45.88
CA VAL A 6 22.87 7.87 -44.60
C VAL A 6 21.47 7.26 -44.63
N SER A 7 21.28 6.16 -43.89
CA SER A 7 19.98 5.53 -43.68
C SER A 7 19.13 6.38 -42.73
N ARG A 8 18.15 7.10 -43.28
CA ARG A 8 17.12 7.82 -42.49
C ARG A 8 16.09 6.80 -42.01
N ARG A 9 16.16 6.38 -40.75
CA ARG A 9 15.04 5.71 -40.08
C ARG A 9 13.92 6.72 -39.84
N THR A 10 12.85 6.59 -40.59
CA THR A 10 11.59 7.30 -40.38
C THR A 10 10.96 6.77 -39.09
N TYR A 11 10.92 7.59 -38.05
CA TYR A 11 10.12 7.33 -36.84
C TYR A 11 8.65 7.37 -37.24
N ARG A 12 7.95 6.22 -37.21
CA ARG A 12 6.49 6.20 -37.22
C ARG A 12 6.02 6.53 -35.80
N PRO A 13 5.25 7.61 -35.58
CA PRO A 13 4.58 7.80 -34.31
C PRO A 13 3.53 6.68 -34.16
N TYR A 14 3.66 5.88 -33.11
CA TYR A 14 2.58 5.00 -32.68
C TYR A 14 1.45 5.89 -32.16
N ALA A 15 0.37 5.95 -32.93
CA ALA A 15 -0.89 6.46 -32.46
C ALA A 15 -1.31 5.65 -31.24
N SER A 16 -1.57 6.32 -30.13
CA SER A 16 -2.30 5.78 -28.99
C SER A 16 -3.68 5.36 -29.51
N SER A 17 -3.85 4.06 -29.79
CA SER A 17 -5.17 3.47 -29.97
C SER A 17 -5.80 3.42 -28.60
N PHE A 18 -6.54 4.49 -28.27
CA PHE A 18 -7.64 4.43 -27.33
C PHE A 18 -8.55 3.29 -27.83
N VAL A 19 -8.60 2.19 -27.07
CA VAL A 19 -9.56 1.11 -27.33
C VAL A 19 -10.92 1.67 -26.97
N GLU A 20 -11.53 2.34 -27.95
CA GLU A 20 -12.96 2.59 -27.98
C GLU A 20 -13.61 1.21 -28.13
N ASN A 21 -14.40 0.81 -27.14
CA ASN A 21 -15.20 -0.41 -27.18
C ASN A 21 -16.15 -0.35 -28.37
N GLU A 22 -15.72 -0.90 -29.50
CA GLU A 22 -16.62 -1.26 -30.59
C GLU A 22 -17.60 -2.32 -30.07
N ALA A 23 -18.87 -1.94 -30.02
CA ALA A 23 -19.97 -2.86 -29.82
C ALA A 23 -19.91 -3.96 -30.89
N PRO A 24 -20.10 -5.25 -30.54
CA PRO A 24 -20.11 -6.31 -31.54
C PRO A 24 -21.28 -6.13 -32.49
N ALA A 25 -20.97 -6.08 -33.79
CA ALA A 25 -21.95 -6.14 -34.85
C ALA A 25 -22.81 -7.41 -34.69
N ALA A 26 -24.13 -7.21 -34.62
CA ALA A 26 -25.10 -8.28 -34.56
C ALA A 26 -25.06 -9.10 -35.86
N GLY A 27 -24.62 -10.37 -35.76
CA GLY A 27 -24.84 -11.36 -36.80
C GLY A 27 -26.34 -11.72 -36.91
N PRO A 28 -26.85 -12.08 -38.10
CA PRO A 28 -28.28 -12.26 -38.33
C PRO A 28 -28.85 -13.61 -37.86
N ASP A 29 -28.06 -14.47 -37.21
CA ASP A 29 -28.52 -15.79 -36.81
C ASP A 29 -28.92 -15.82 -35.33
N GLY A 30 -30.21 -15.59 -35.12
CA GLY A 30 -30.87 -15.68 -33.82
C GLY A 30 -30.80 -17.09 -33.24
N ARG A 31 -29.95 -17.28 -32.24
CA ARG A 31 -30.17 -18.14 -31.06
C ARG A 31 -29.11 -17.86 -30.00
N SER A 32 -29.37 -16.85 -29.18
CA SER A 32 -28.61 -16.58 -27.96
C SER A 32 -29.20 -17.40 -26.81
N THR A 33 -28.63 -18.57 -26.53
CA THR A 33 -28.78 -19.25 -25.24
C THR A 33 -27.88 -18.54 -24.24
N ARG A 34 -28.43 -17.53 -23.55
CA ARG A 34 -27.78 -16.73 -22.52
C ARG A 34 -27.43 -17.63 -21.31
N PRO A 35 -26.14 -17.85 -20.97
CA PRO A 35 -25.78 -18.41 -19.69
C PRO A 35 -26.08 -17.37 -18.61
N ARG A 36 -26.74 -17.80 -17.54
CA ARG A 36 -27.12 -17.00 -16.40
C ARG A 36 -25.89 -16.85 -15.52
N ASP A 37 -25.25 -15.68 -15.55
CA ASP A 37 -24.13 -15.35 -14.67
C ASP A 37 -24.55 -15.50 -13.20
N PRO A 38 -23.85 -16.31 -12.39
CA PRO A 38 -24.01 -16.27 -10.94
C PRO A 38 -23.38 -14.99 -10.39
N ALA A 39 -24.17 -14.32 -9.56
CA ALA A 39 -23.88 -13.06 -8.89
C ALA A 39 -22.44 -12.96 -8.35
N ALA A 40 -21.72 -11.92 -8.77
CA ALA A 40 -20.45 -11.51 -8.21
C ALA A 40 -20.64 -11.04 -6.75
N PRO A 41 -19.99 -11.68 -5.76
CA PRO A 41 -20.03 -11.20 -4.39
C PRO A 41 -19.02 -10.04 -4.18
N GLY A 42 -19.54 -8.89 -3.74
CA GLY A 42 -18.97 -8.16 -2.59
C GLY A 42 -17.73 -7.30 -2.76
N LEU A 43 -17.84 -6.19 -3.49
CA LEU A 43 -16.97 -4.99 -3.37
C LEU A 43 -17.27 -4.22 -2.06
N LEU A 44 -16.93 -4.79 -0.90
CA LEU A 44 -17.18 -4.18 0.43
C LEU A 44 -15.94 -3.96 1.31
N GLY A 45 -14.73 -4.27 0.83
CA GLY A 45 -13.51 -4.28 1.66
C GLY A 45 -12.84 -2.94 2.01
N ASP A 46 -12.87 -1.93 1.12
CA ASP A 46 -11.91 -0.81 1.23
C ASP A 46 -12.39 0.45 1.98
N ARG A 47 -13.60 0.46 2.55
CA ARG A 47 -14.09 1.61 3.33
C ARG A 47 -13.66 1.60 4.80
N SER A 48 -13.10 0.48 5.27
CA SER A 48 -12.74 0.24 6.67
C SER A 48 -11.52 1.05 7.13
N SER A 49 -10.47 1.16 6.30
CA SER A 49 -9.20 1.81 6.67
C SER A 49 -9.27 3.35 6.65
N VAL A 50 -10.16 3.91 5.82
CA VAL A 50 -10.40 5.36 5.82
C VAL A 50 -11.18 5.79 7.06
N ALA A 51 -12.15 4.99 7.51
CA ALA A 51 -12.97 5.30 8.67
C ALA A 51 -12.16 5.31 9.97
N THR A 52 -11.25 4.34 10.18
CA THR A 52 -10.41 4.26 11.39
C THR A 52 -9.40 5.42 11.48
N ASN A 53 -8.81 5.84 10.36
CA ASN A 53 -7.91 6.99 10.32
C ASN A 53 -8.66 8.31 10.64
N VAL A 54 -9.89 8.47 10.14
CA VAL A 54 -10.71 9.64 10.45
C VAL A 54 -11.13 9.66 11.93
N ILE A 55 -11.50 8.52 12.50
CA ILE A 55 -11.89 8.43 13.92
C ILE A 55 -10.71 8.78 14.84
N SER A 56 -9.51 8.28 14.56
CA SER A 56 -8.32 8.60 15.35
C SER A 56 -7.96 10.09 15.26
N ALA A 57 -8.01 10.68 14.07
CA ALA A 57 -7.76 12.10 13.86
C ALA A 57 -8.78 12.99 14.60
N VAL A 58 -10.07 12.64 14.55
CA VAL A 58 -11.13 13.37 15.27
C VAL A 58 -10.93 13.25 16.78
N THR A 59 -10.60 12.06 17.28
CA THR A 59 -10.37 11.84 18.72
C THR A 59 -9.19 12.67 19.22
N GLY A 60 -8.06 12.67 18.49
CA GLY A 60 -6.88 13.48 18.82
C GLY A 60 -7.15 14.98 18.77
N LEU A 61 -7.94 15.45 17.79
CA LEU A 61 -8.35 16.84 17.71
C LEU A 61 -9.22 17.23 18.92
N MET A 62 -10.10 16.33 19.37
CA MET A 62 -11.00 16.58 20.48
C MET A 62 -10.26 16.68 21.82
N THR A 63 -9.27 15.80 22.07
CA THR A 63 -8.38 15.92 23.24
C THR A 63 -7.52 17.19 23.19
N MET A 64 -7.01 17.55 22.01
CA MET A 64 -6.25 18.79 21.84
C MET A 64 -7.10 20.03 22.11
N VAL A 65 -8.34 20.09 21.61
CA VAL A 65 -9.27 21.19 21.88
C VAL A 65 -9.64 21.27 23.36
N GLN A 66 -9.80 20.14 24.05
CA GLN A 66 -10.05 20.12 25.50
C GLN A 66 -8.87 20.69 26.29
N LEU A 67 -7.63 20.34 25.93
CA LEU A 67 -6.40 20.86 26.54
C LEU A 67 -6.18 22.36 26.27
N LEU A 68 -6.51 22.82 25.06
CA LEU A 68 -6.42 24.24 24.69
C LEU A 68 -7.48 25.12 25.38
N ARG A 69 -8.60 24.54 25.79
CA ARG A 69 -9.70 25.27 26.43
C ARG A 69 -9.39 25.74 27.85
N THR A 70 -8.43 25.11 28.51
CA THR A 70 -7.93 25.53 29.83
C THR A 70 -6.92 26.66 29.77
N ASP A 71 -6.42 27.00 28.59
CA ASP A 71 -5.42 28.05 28.40
C ASP A 71 -6.08 29.40 28.07
N SER A 72 -5.67 30.45 28.78
CA SER A 72 -6.13 31.84 28.59
C SER A 72 -5.95 32.31 27.13
N LEU A 73 -4.95 31.76 26.45
CA LEU A 73 -4.57 32.12 25.08
C LEU A 73 -5.37 31.38 23.99
N TRP A 74 -6.45 30.66 24.32
CA TRP A 74 -7.18 29.85 23.34
C TRP A 74 -7.69 30.65 22.11
N LEU A 75 -8.08 31.92 22.30
CA LEU A 75 -8.52 32.80 21.21
C LEU A 75 -7.39 33.11 20.22
N PHE A 76 -6.17 33.25 20.73
CA PHE A 76 -4.98 33.46 19.91
C PHE A 76 -4.69 32.22 19.05
N TRP A 77 -4.77 31.03 19.64
CA TRP A 77 -4.58 29.76 18.91
C TRP A 77 -5.65 29.50 17.85
N ILE A 78 -6.91 29.86 18.11
CA ILE A 78 -7.98 29.82 17.10
C ILE A 78 -7.68 30.78 15.96
N GLY A 79 -7.28 32.02 16.26
CA GLY A 79 -6.91 33.00 15.25
C GLY A 79 -5.77 32.51 14.37
N LEU A 80 -4.73 31.94 14.96
CA LEU A 80 -3.59 31.37 14.25
C LEU A 80 -4.00 30.18 13.37
N GLY A 81 -4.81 29.26 13.91
CA GLY A 81 -5.32 28.10 13.17
C GLY A 81 -6.15 28.51 11.96
N ALA A 82 -7.05 29.49 12.11
CA ALA A 82 -7.83 30.04 11.01
C ALA A 82 -6.94 30.65 9.91
N LEU A 83 -5.89 31.38 10.30
CA LEU A 83 -4.97 32.03 9.37
C LEU A 83 -4.17 31.00 8.54
N VAL A 84 -3.70 29.92 9.17
CA VAL A 84 -3.05 28.79 8.47
C VAL A 84 -4.01 28.14 7.48
N LEU A 85 -5.27 27.93 7.88
CA LEU A 85 -6.28 27.29 7.05
C LEU A 85 -6.63 28.13 5.81
N VAL A 86 -6.74 29.45 5.96
CA VAL A 86 -6.89 30.39 4.84
C VAL A 86 -5.69 30.30 3.88
N GLY A 87 -4.46 30.28 4.41
CA GLY A 87 -3.24 30.13 3.60
C GLY A 87 -3.21 28.83 2.78
N VAL A 88 -3.56 27.70 3.38
CA VAL A 88 -3.66 26.39 2.69
C VAL A 88 -4.75 26.44 1.61
N THR A 89 -5.90 27.06 1.90
CA THR A 89 -7.00 27.17 0.94
C THR A 89 -6.59 27.99 -0.28
N VAL A 90 -5.96 29.16 -0.08
CA VAL A 90 -5.44 30.01 -1.16
C VAL A 90 -4.37 29.26 -1.98
N TYR A 91 -3.48 28.53 -1.31
CA TYR A 91 -2.45 27.71 -1.97
C TYR A 91 -3.07 26.60 -2.83
N GLN A 92 -4.09 25.89 -2.34
CA GLN A 92 -4.77 24.80 -3.06
C GLN A 92 -5.59 25.32 -4.25
N VAL A 93 -6.26 26.46 -4.11
CA VAL A 93 -6.96 27.14 -5.22
C VAL A 93 -5.97 27.49 -6.33
N ARG A 94 -4.79 28.01 -5.97
CA ARG A 94 -3.72 28.32 -6.93
C ARG A 94 -3.20 27.06 -7.64
N LYS A 95 -3.24 25.89 -6.99
CA LYS A 95 -2.83 24.59 -7.55
C LYS A 95 -3.93 23.89 -8.37
N ARG A 96 -5.10 24.53 -8.58
CA ARG A 96 -6.22 24.08 -9.45
C ARG A 96 -6.79 22.69 -9.10
N ASN A 97 -6.60 22.22 -7.87
CA ASN A 97 -7.15 20.96 -7.36
C ASN A 97 -8.51 21.19 -6.67
N TRP A 98 -9.56 21.40 -7.47
CA TRP A 98 -10.93 21.71 -7.01
C TRP A 98 -11.51 20.71 -6.00
N ARG A 99 -11.09 19.45 -6.08
CA ARG A 99 -11.54 18.39 -5.15
C ARG A 99 -11.03 18.62 -3.72
N ALA A 100 -9.81 19.13 -3.55
CA ALA A 100 -9.24 19.42 -2.23
C ALA A 100 -9.94 20.62 -1.57
N VAL A 101 -10.31 21.63 -2.37
CA VAL A 101 -11.04 22.82 -1.89
C VAL A 101 -12.42 22.43 -1.33
N LEU A 102 -13.13 21.55 -2.03
CA LEU A 102 -14.46 21.08 -1.62
C LEU A 102 -14.41 20.30 -0.30
N VAL A 103 -13.40 19.43 -0.13
CA VAL A 103 -13.20 18.68 1.11
C VAL A 103 -12.85 19.61 2.27
N SER A 104 -11.93 20.57 2.08
CA SER A 104 -11.58 21.53 3.13
C SER A 104 -12.77 22.40 3.56
N LEU A 105 -13.64 22.79 2.62
CA LEU A 105 -14.83 23.58 2.90
C LEU A 105 -15.88 22.78 3.69
N VAL A 106 -16.08 21.51 3.36
CA VAL A 106 -16.95 20.61 4.13
C VAL A 106 -16.44 20.42 5.56
N VAL A 107 -15.13 20.20 5.74
CA VAL A 107 -14.52 20.05 7.07
C VAL A 107 -14.69 21.33 7.90
N LEU A 108 -14.49 22.51 7.29
CA LEU A 108 -14.71 23.80 7.94
C LEU A 108 -16.16 23.99 8.40
N LEU A 109 -17.13 23.64 7.55
CA LEU A 109 -18.55 23.72 7.88
C LEU A 109 -18.92 22.79 9.04
N VAL A 110 -18.40 21.55 9.03
CA VAL A 110 -18.65 20.59 10.11
C VAL A 110 -18.03 21.09 11.43
N LEU A 111 -16.79 21.58 11.41
CA LEU A 111 -16.14 22.13 12.60
C LEU A 111 -16.86 23.37 13.13
N GLY A 112 -17.31 24.27 12.25
CA GLY A 112 -18.09 25.45 12.61
C GLY A 112 -19.45 25.11 13.22
N ALA A 113 -20.17 24.15 12.63
CA ALA A 113 -21.47 23.70 13.13
C ALA A 113 -21.36 23.03 14.51
N VAL A 114 -20.36 22.17 14.71
CA VAL A 114 -20.11 21.52 16.00
C VAL A 114 -19.69 22.54 17.07
N GLY A 115 -18.81 23.50 16.72
CA GLY A 115 -18.41 24.58 17.61
C GLY A 115 -19.59 25.46 18.04
N GLY A 116 -20.49 25.80 17.11
CA GLY A 116 -21.70 26.56 17.38
C GLY A 116 -22.67 25.84 18.33
N LEU A 117 -22.89 24.54 18.11
CA LEU A 117 -23.76 23.74 18.97
C LEU A 117 -23.25 23.66 20.43
N LEU A 118 -21.93 23.54 20.60
CA LEU A 118 -21.28 23.50 21.92
C LEU A 118 -21.24 24.85 22.65
N ALA A 119 -21.38 25.97 21.91
CA ALA A 119 -21.49 27.30 22.50
C ALA A 119 -22.90 27.54 23.08
N VAL A 120 -23.95 27.04 22.41
CA VAL A 120 -25.36 27.23 22.82
C VAL A 120 -25.75 26.33 24.01
N SER A 121 -25.08 25.19 24.20
CA SER A 121 -25.40 24.23 25.26
C SER A 121 -24.75 24.53 26.63
N ARG A 122 -24.05 25.67 26.79
CA ARG A 122 -23.62 26.12 28.12
C ARG A 122 -24.80 26.76 28.87
N HIS A 123 -25.62 25.93 29.50
CA HIS A 123 -26.50 26.38 30.58
C HIS A 123 -25.65 26.65 31.84
N PRO A 124 -25.61 27.89 32.37
CA PRO A 124 -24.92 28.20 33.60
C PRO A 124 -25.80 27.78 34.78
N GLY A 125 -25.48 26.66 35.42
CA GLY A 125 -26.22 26.26 36.62
C GLY A 125 -25.88 24.89 37.18
N ARG A 126 -24.68 24.71 37.73
CA ARG A 126 -24.48 23.68 38.76
C ARG A 126 -23.39 24.09 39.76
N PRO A 127 -23.73 24.28 41.06
CA PRO A 127 -22.74 24.59 42.08
C PRO A 127 -21.88 23.35 42.43
N PRO A 128 -20.63 23.56 42.89
CA PRO A 128 -19.70 22.47 43.19
C PRO A 128 -20.03 21.78 44.52
N VAL A 129 -20.12 20.46 44.49
CA VAL A 129 -20.10 19.60 45.68
C VAL A 129 -18.66 19.13 45.86
N GLY A 130 -18.00 19.62 46.90
CA GLY A 130 -16.70 19.11 47.33
C GLY A 130 -16.87 17.96 48.31
N VAL A 131 -16.12 16.87 48.16
CA VAL A 131 -15.80 15.94 49.27
C VAL A 131 -14.45 15.26 49.05
N ALA A 132 -13.59 15.50 50.04
CA ALA A 132 -12.58 14.68 50.71
C ALA A 132 -11.60 13.76 49.94
N ALA A 133 -10.34 13.95 50.33
CA ALA A 133 -9.20 13.05 50.19
C ALA A 133 -9.38 11.71 50.93
N SER A 134 -8.74 10.66 50.43
CA SER A 134 -8.33 9.52 51.26
C SER A 134 -7.02 8.93 50.76
N THR A 135 -6.12 8.75 51.71
CA THR A 135 -4.74 8.24 51.68
C THR A 135 -4.64 6.75 51.33
N ALA A 136 -3.51 6.35 50.73
CA ALA A 136 -2.89 5.03 50.97
C ALA A 136 -1.38 5.07 50.61
N PRO A 137 -0.47 4.63 51.51
CA PRO A 137 0.91 4.33 51.17
C PRO A 137 1.11 2.81 51.04
N GLN A 138 1.79 2.33 49.99
CA GLN A 138 2.40 0.99 50.04
C GLN A 138 3.77 0.93 49.36
N THR A 139 4.71 0.54 50.20
CA THR A 139 6.11 0.16 50.02
C THR A 139 6.19 -1.27 49.49
N GLY A 140 7.08 -1.54 48.53
CA GLY A 140 7.42 -2.89 48.06
C GLY A 140 8.76 -2.89 47.34
N GLY A 141 9.72 -3.67 47.86
CA GLY A 141 11.15 -3.63 47.54
C GLY A 141 11.60 -4.53 46.37
N PRO A 142 12.92 -4.64 46.15
CA PRO A 142 13.50 -5.32 45.00
C PRO A 142 13.70 -6.82 45.27
N SER A 143 13.46 -7.66 44.26
CA SER A 143 13.86 -9.07 44.29
C SER A 143 14.68 -9.40 43.05
N SER A 144 15.97 -9.64 43.30
CA SER A 144 16.90 -10.29 42.37
C SER A 144 16.72 -11.81 42.52
N GLY A 145 16.50 -12.50 41.41
CA GLY A 145 16.45 -13.96 41.36
C GLY A 145 16.99 -14.45 40.03
N ALA A 146 18.27 -14.84 40.02
CA ALA A 146 18.85 -15.65 38.96
C ALA A 146 18.33 -17.09 39.07
N SER A 147 18.03 -17.74 37.95
CA SER A 147 18.13 -19.20 37.87
C SER A 147 18.28 -19.66 36.44
N ALA A 148 19.35 -20.43 36.21
CA ALA A 148 19.70 -21.08 34.95
C ALA A 148 18.91 -22.37 34.78
N SER A 149 18.55 -22.71 33.54
CA SER A 149 18.24 -24.09 33.14
C SER A 149 18.44 -24.25 31.63
N ALA A 150 19.36 -25.14 31.28
CA ALA A 150 19.53 -25.79 29.99
C ALA A 150 19.63 -27.31 30.28
N PRO A 151 19.62 -28.20 29.27
CA PRO A 151 18.81 -28.28 28.07
C PRO A 151 17.92 -29.56 28.11
N ALA A 152 16.74 -29.54 27.48
CA ALA A 152 15.97 -30.77 27.28
C ALA A 152 16.18 -31.27 25.84
N ALA A 153 16.96 -32.34 25.72
CA ALA A 153 17.05 -33.15 24.50
C ALA A 153 15.76 -33.96 24.34
N GLY A 154 14.93 -33.57 23.36
CA GLY A 154 13.79 -34.33 22.89
C GLY A 154 14.09 -34.92 21.52
N SER A 155 14.24 -36.24 21.47
CA SER A 155 14.21 -37.05 20.25
C SER A 155 12.78 -37.17 19.71
N SER A 156 12.66 -37.60 18.45
CA SER A 156 11.44 -37.91 17.67
C SER A 156 10.93 -36.72 16.85
N GLU A 157 10.71 -36.76 15.54
CA GLU A 157 10.48 -37.84 14.57
C GLU A 157 11.08 -37.44 13.22
N THR A 158 11.69 -38.40 12.53
CA THR A 158 12.05 -38.31 11.11
C THR A 158 10.76 -38.28 10.28
N SER A 159 10.11 -37.12 10.22
CA SER A 159 9.12 -36.83 9.17
C SER A 159 9.89 -36.79 7.85
N GLY A 160 9.54 -37.71 6.95
CA GLY A 160 10.10 -37.76 5.61
C GLY A 160 10.02 -36.38 4.98
N ALA A 161 11.18 -35.74 4.84
CA ALA A 161 11.28 -34.47 4.16
C ALA A 161 10.68 -34.67 2.77
N PRO A 162 9.67 -33.88 2.34
CA PRO A 162 9.23 -33.91 0.97
C PRO A 162 10.49 -33.71 0.13
N SER A 163 10.77 -34.67 -0.74
CA SER A 163 11.89 -34.61 -1.67
C SER A 163 11.82 -33.25 -2.34
N ALA A 164 12.69 -32.34 -1.92
CA ALA A 164 12.68 -30.97 -2.38
C ALA A 164 12.97 -31.06 -3.88
N ALA A 165 11.92 -30.89 -4.69
CA ALA A 165 12.10 -30.71 -6.12
C ALA A 165 13.19 -29.65 -6.28
N ALA A 166 14.27 -30.01 -6.97
CA ALA A 166 15.41 -29.13 -7.13
C ALA A 166 14.90 -27.79 -7.65
N ALA A 167 15.25 -26.70 -6.97
CA ALA A 167 14.86 -25.36 -7.39
C ALA A 167 15.31 -25.14 -8.83
N ARG A 168 14.45 -24.49 -9.63
CA ARG A 168 14.80 -24.16 -11.01
C ARG A 168 16.03 -23.25 -11.06
N PRO A 169 16.80 -23.28 -12.16
CA PRO A 169 17.92 -22.36 -12.33
C PRO A 169 17.49 -20.90 -12.16
N ILE A 170 18.33 -20.12 -11.48
CA ILE A 170 18.11 -18.67 -11.28
C ILE A 170 18.59 -17.93 -12.55
N VAL A 171 17.72 -17.10 -13.12
CA VAL A 171 18.03 -16.22 -14.26
C VAL A 171 18.55 -14.88 -13.76
N PHE A 172 17.93 -14.35 -12.71
CA PHE A 172 18.26 -13.06 -12.12
C PHE A 172 18.08 -13.15 -10.61
N SER A 173 19.04 -12.62 -9.85
CA SER A 173 18.97 -12.52 -8.40
C SER A 173 19.81 -11.33 -7.96
N ASP A 174 19.17 -10.22 -7.63
CA ASP A 174 19.87 -9.02 -7.18
C ASP A 174 18.96 -8.11 -6.33
N VAL A 175 19.55 -7.08 -5.74
CA VAL A 175 18.85 -6.00 -5.07
C VAL A 175 18.65 -4.85 -6.04
N VAL A 176 17.41 -4.45 -6.22
CA VAL A 176 17.01 -3.40 -7.17
C VAL A 176 16.37 -2.25 -6.42
N GLN A 177 16.81 -1.03 -6.71
CA GLN A 177 16.14 0.17 -6.24
C GLN A 177 15.08 0.60 -7.26
N LEU A 178 13.84 0.67 -6.82
CA LEU A 178 12.71 1.28 -7.52
C LEU A 178 12.51 2.68 -6.98
N ASP A 179 12.69 3.68 -7.83
CA ASP A 179 12.24 5.02 -7.50
C ASP A 179 10.75 5.14 -7.77
N LYS A 180 10.16 6.19 -7.23
CA LYS A 180 8.76 6.53 -7.46
C LYS A 180 8.44 6.70 -8.94
N LYS A 181 7.33 6.10 -9.39
CA LYS A 181 6.91 6.02 -10.80
C LYS A 181 7.93 5.33 -11.70
N THR A 182 8.74 4.43 -11.15
CA THR A 182 9.66 3.64 -11.95
C THR A 182 9.36 2.17 -11.78
N GLY A 183 9.63 1.42 -12.84
CA GLY A 183 9.60 -0.03 -12.81
C GLY A 183 10.88 -0.60 -13.35
N VAL A 184 10.97 -1.91 -13.28
CA VAL A 184 12.12 -2.69 -13.75
C VAL A 184 11.63 -3.85 -14.59
N ASP A 185 12.34 -4.09 -15.69
CA ASP A 185 12.26 -5.26 -16.55
C ASP A 185 13.43 -6.19 -16.15
N LEU A 186 13.11 -7.44 -15.84
CA LEU A 186 13.99 -8.44 -15.23
C LEU A 186 14.20 -9.64 -16.15
N ASP A 187 13.62 -9.63 -17.36
CA ASP A 187 13.69 -10.76 -18.28
C ASP A 187 15.11 -10.91 -18.89
N GLY A 188 15.85 -9.79 -19.00
CA GLY A 188 17.15 -9.67 -19.65
C GLY A 188 18.41 -10.04 -18.85
N ARG A 189 18.33 -10.90 -17.82
CA ARG A 189 19.42 -11.23 -16.85
C ARG A 189 20.01 -10.05 -16.09
N ARG A 190 19.47 -8.86 -16.28
CA ARG A 190 19.81 -7.61 -15.60
C ARG A 190 18.53 -6.81 -15.39
N ALA A 191 18.48 -6.02 -14.33
CA ALA A 191 17.37 -5.12 -14.10
C ALA A 191 17.49 -3.89 -15.02
N GLU A 192 16.54 -3.71 -15.93
CA GLU A 192 16.42 -2.53 -16.78
C GLU A 192 15.34 -1.59 -16.25
N ARG A 193 15.74 -0.39 -15.81
CA ARG A 193 14.78 0.61 -15.31
C ARG A 193 13.91 1.17 -16.43
N ARG A 194 12.63 1.38 -16.12
CA ARG A 194 11.61 1.95 -16.99
C ARG A 194 10.80 3.01 -16.23
N ALA A 195 10.28 4.00 -16.96
CA ALA A 195 9.48 5.09 -16.38
C ALA A 195 7.96 4.94 -16.61
N SER A 196 7.55 3.88 -17.31
CA SER A 196 6.16 3.52 -17.59
C SER A 196 5.80 2.22 -16.90
N GLN A 197 4.52 2.05 -16.57
CA GLN A 197 3.94 0.76 -16.25
C GLN A 197 3.32 0.21 -17.54
N ASP A 198 3.86 -0.89 -18.06
CA ASP A 198 3.37 -1.53 -19.28
C ASP A 198 3.50 -3.06 -19.20
N ALA A 199 3.24 -3.73 -20.32
CA ALA A 199 3.24 -5.19 -20.41
C ALA A 199 4.63 -5.82 -20.44
N VAL A 200 5.72 -5.04 -20.42
CA VAL A 200 7.13 -5.50 -20.41
C VAL A 200 7.78 -5.25 -19.05
N VAL A 201 7.33 -4.23 -18.33
CA VAL A 201 7.77 -3.99 -16.95
C VAL A 201 7.27 -5.09 -16.03
N ASP A 202 8.15 -5.64 -15.19
CA ASP A 202 7.85 -6.76 -14.31
C ASP A 202 7.38 -6.33 -12.94
N LEU A 203 8.03 -5.30 -12.40
CA LEU A 203 7.69 -4.67 -11.14
C LEU A 203 7.67 -3.15 -11.35
N TYR A 204 6.61 -2.49 -10.92
CA TYR A 204 6.46 -1.04 -11.01
C TYR A 204 6.04 -0.45 -9.66
N LEU A 205 6.74 0.58 -9.21
CA LEU A 205 6.42 1.30 -7.99
C LEU A 205 5.73 2.63 -8.33
N ASP A 206 4.46 2.76 -7.94
CA ASP A 206 3.71 4.00 -8.10
C ASP A 206 3.79 4.89 -6.83
N TRP A 207 3.04 6.00 -6.79
CA TRP A 207 2.92 6.83 -5.59
C TRP A 207 2.42 6.05 -4.39
N GLY A 208 2.94 6.43 -3.22
CA GLY A 208 2.47 5.89 -1.95
C GLY A 208 2.83 4.42 -1.78
N TYR A 209 3.99 3.98 -2.28
CA TYR A 209 4.50 2.62 -2.10
C TYR A 209 3.58 1.52 -2.64
N ILE A 210 2.80 1.80 -3.69
CA ILE A 210 1.98 0.78 -4.32
C ILE A 210 2.83 0.06 -5.36
N LEU A 211 3.13 -1.22 -5.11
CA LEU A 211 3.86 -2.09 -6.02
C LEU A 211 2.89 -2.83 -6.92
N TYR A 212 3.15 -2.77 -8.22
CA TYR A 212 2.43 -3.48 -9.26
C TYR A 212 3.33 -4.56 -9.86
N SER A 213 2.73 -5.67 -10.26
CA SER A 213 3.37 -6.61 -11.19
C SER A 213 3.17 -6.18 -12.63
N SER A 214 3.76 -6.93 -13.57
CA SER A 214 3.57 -6.73 -15.00
C SER A 214 2.11 -6.64 -15.38
N VAL A 215 1.74 -5.64 -16.20
CA VAL A 215 0.37 -5.48 -16.68
C VAL A 215 -0.13 -6.74 -17.40
N ARG A 216 0.78 -7.48 -18.06
CA ARG A 216 0.45 -8.70 -18.79
C ARG A 216 -0.11 -9.81 -17.90
N HIS A 217 0.41 -9.95 -16.68
CA HIS A 217 0.02 -11.02 -15.75
C HIS A 217 -0.81 -10.51 -14.58
N SER A 218 -0.60 -9.26 -14.16
CA SER A 218 -1.35 -8.54 -13.12
C SER A 218 -1.66 -9.38 -11.88
N ALA A 219 -0.68 -10.17 -11.41
CA ALA A 219 -0.82 -11.08 -10.29
C ALA A 219 0.40 -11.03 -9.36
N LEU A 220 0.16 -10.54 -8.14
CA LEU A 220 1.03 -10.62 -6.97
C LEU A 220 0.38 -11.53 -5.92
N TYR A 221 1.14 -12.47 -5.38
CA TYR A 221 0.70 -13.34 -4.28
C TYR A 221 1.51 -13.02 -3.04
N ASP A 222 0.86 -12.88 -1.89
CA ASP A 222 1.55 -12.61 -0.62
C ASP A 222 2.32 -13.85 -0.12
N ASP A 223 3.63 -13.70 0.09
CA ASP A 223 4.54 -14.71 0.62
C ASP A 223 5.16 -14.27 1.97
N SER A 224 4.70 -13.15 2.54
CA SER A 224 5.35 -12.48 3.68
C SER A 224 5.50 -13.35 4.93
N ASN A 225 4.62 -14.35 5.11
CA ASN A 225 4.56 -15.21 6.30
C ASN A 225 5.10 -16.63 6.06
N GLN A 226 5.77 -16.88 4.94
CA GLN A 226 6.08 -18.24 4.48
C GLN A 226 7.56 -18.61 4.63
N GLY A 227 8.30 -17.76 5.33
CA GLY A 227 9.72 -17.96 5.64
C GLY A 227 10.64 -17.14 4.74
N PRO A 228 11.91 -17.55 4.61
CA PRO A 228 12.89 -16.85 3.78
C PRO A 228 12.71 -17.19 2.29
N GLU A 229 13.55 -16.57 1.46
CA GLU A 229 13.68 -16.86 0.02
C GLU A 229 13.92 -18.35 -0.27
N GLN A 230 14.57 -19.08 0.64
CA GLN A 230 14.78 -20.51 0.47
C GLN A 230 13.42 -21.23 0.36
N GLY A 231 13.22 -21.94 -0.76
CA GLY A 231 11.96 -22.61 -1.08
C GLY A 231 10.90 -21.73 -1.74
N ALA A 232 11.18 -20.43 -1.99
CA ALA A 232 10.23 -19.53 -2.62
C ALA A 232 9.85 -19.97 -4.05
N ASP A 233 10.77 -20.53 -4.84
CA ASP A 233 10.45 -21.06 -6.19
C ASP A 233 9.26 -22.05 -6.15
N ALA A 234 9.33 -23.03 -5.24
CA ALA A 234 8.28 -24.03 -5.08
C ALA A 234 6.97 -23.39 -4.63
N ARG A 235 7.01 -22.47 -3.66
CA ARG A 235 5.82 -21.77 -3.15
C ARG A 235 5.16 -20.89 -4.23
N CYS A 236 5.95 -20.07 -4.91
CA CYS A 236 5.48 -19.18 -5.97
C CYS A 236 4.85 -19.95 -7.14
N ARG A 237 5.40 -21.13 -7.47
CA ARG A 237 4.79 -22.05 -8.44
C ARG A 237 3.43 -22.55 -7.94
N THR A 238 3.38 -23.07 -6.72
CA THR A 238 2.13 -23.59 -6.12
C THR A 238 1.05 -22.51 -6.05
N TYR A 239 1.36 -21.26 -5.70
CA TYR A 239 0.35 -20.20 -5.66
C TYR A 239 -0.32 -19.93 -7.00
N ARG A 240 0.44 -20.07 -8.10
CA ARG A 240 -0.10 -19.95 -9.45
C ARG A 240 -0.90 -21.18 -9.87
N GLU A 241 -0.39 -22.37 -9.58
CA GLU A 241 -1.05 -23.64 -9.94
C GLU A 241 -2.37 -23.83 -9.18
N ASP A 242 -2.41 -23.42 -7.92
CA ASP A 242 -3.60 -23.48 -7.05
C ASP A 242 -4.57 -22.32 -7.25
N ASP A 243 -4.29 -21.39 -8.19
CA ASP A 243 -5.05 -20.16 -8.43
C ASP A 243 -5.37 -19.41 -7.12
N ARG A 244 -4.36 -19.23 -6.26
CA ARG A 244 -4.54 -18.51 -5.01
C ARG A 244 -5.01 -17.08 -5.28
N GLN A 245 -5.72 -16.51 -4.32
CA GLN A 245 -6.08 -15.10 -4.39
C GLN A 245 -4.82 -14.25 -4.60
N SER A 246 -4.86 -13.45 -5.65
CA SER A 246 -3.79 -12.54 -6.04
C SER A 246 -4.30 -11.10 -6.07
N PHE A 247 -3.35 -10.17 -6.16
CA PHE A 247 -3.60 -8.75 -6.27
C PHE A 247 -2.93 -8.21 -7.53
N ALA A 248 -3.59 -7.30 -8.25
CA ALA A 248 -2.93 -6.57 -9.33
C ALA A 248 -1.84 -5.63 -8.81
N HIS A 249 -2.02 -5.16 -7.58
CA HIS A 249 -1.10 -4.26 -6.88
C HIS A 249 -1.24 -4.41 -5.37
N HIS A 250 -0.21 -4.01 -4.63
CA HIS A 250 -0.21 -4.06 -3.17
C HIS A 250 0.54 -2.86 -2.57
N TYR A 251 0.05 -2.35 -1.44
CA TYR A 251 0.75 -1.32 -0.68
C TYR A 251 1.90 -1.93 0.12
N VAL A 252 3.14 -1.54 -0.19
CA VAL A 252 4.35 -2.04 0.46
C VAL A 252 4.83 -1.04 1.50
N GLY A 253 4.25 -1.11 2.69
CA GLY A 253 4.48 -0.16 3.79
C GLY A 253 5.86 -0.22 4.47
N GLY A 254 6.85 -0.83 3.82
CA GLY A 254 8.12 -1.22 4.45
C GLY A 254 8.03 -2.53 5.24
N GLY A 255 9.15 -2.93 5.83
CA GLY A 255 9.29 -4.24 6.50
C GLY A 255 9.57 -5.38 5.51
N ASN A 256 9.72 -6.60 6.03
CA ASN A 256 10.09 -7.80 5.27
C ASN A 256 8.90 -8.39 4.47
N GLN A 257 8.10 -7.56 3.80
CA GLN A 257 7.00 -8.02 2.97
C GLN A 257 7.55 -8.73 1.73
N GLN A 258 6.95 -9.87 1.38
CA GLN A 258 7.43 -10.74 0.32
C GLN A 258 6.27 -11.07 -0.62
N PHE A 259 6.55 -11.13 -1.91
CA PHE A 259 5.56 -11.39 -2.93
C PHE A 259 6.11 -12.35 -3.99
N CYS A 260 5.26 -13.26 -4.44
CA CYS A 260 5.47 -13.97 -5.69
C CYS A 260 4.81 -13.21 -6.82
N PHE A 261 5.47 -13.13 -7.97
CA PHE A 261 4.96 -12.48 -9.17
C PHE A 261 5.34 -13.26 -10.42
N THR A 262 4.86 -12.80 -11.57
CA THR A 262 5.23 -13.35 -12.88
C THR A 262 5.81 -12.24 -13.74
N THR A 263 7.00 -12.46 -14.31
CA THR A 263 7.62 -11.53 -15.25
C THR A 263 6.83 -11.46 -16.57
N SER A 264 7.14 -10.51 -17.42
CA SER A 264 6.48 -10.26 -18.69
C SER A 264 6.69 -11.40 -19.68
N GLU A 265 7.82 -12.10 -19.61
CA GLU A 265 8.04 -13.36 -20.34
C GLU A 265 7.35 -14.56 -19.69
N GLY A 266 6.69 -14.41 -18.55
CA GLY A 266 5.97 -15.48 -17.86
C GLY A 266 6.83 -16.28 -16.88
N ARG A 267 8.02 -15.79 -16.52
CA ARG A 267 8.90 -16.47 -15.56
C ARG A 267 8.39 -16.24 -14.13
N PRO A 268 8.49 -17.24 -13.25
CA PRO A 268 8.17 -17.07 -11.84
C PRO A 268 9.23 -16.17 -11.18
N GLY A 269 8.77 -15.22 -10.37
CA GLY A 269 9.62 -14.33 -9.60
C GLY A 269 9.18 -14.23 -8.15
N TRP A 270 10.13 -13.91 -7.28
CA TRP A 270 9.92 -13.57 -5.89
C TRP A 270 10.59 -12.23 -5.60
N ALA A 271 9.92 -11.39 -4.83
CA ALA A 271 10.37 -10.06 -4.46
C ALA A 271 10.16 -9.81 -2.97
N GLN A 272 11.16 -9.24 -2.30
CA GLN A 272 11.06 -8.80 -0.92
C GLN A 272 11.35 -7.31 -0.82
N ALA A 273 10.42 -6.55 -0.26
CA ALA A 273 10.70 -5.19 0.16
C ALA A 273 11.72 -5.21 1.31
N VAL A 274 12.84 -4.51 1.13
CA VAL A 274 13.92 -4.46 2.12
C VAL A 274 13.82 -3.17 2.92
N ASN A 275 13.74 -2.03 2.22
CA ASN A 275 13.67 -0.72 2.86
C ASN A 275 13.10 0.34 1.92
N SER A 276 12.49 1.38 2.49
CA SER A 276 12.14 2.60 1.75
C SER A 276 13.36 3.50 1.61
N VAL A 277 13.47 4.24 0.49
CA VAL A 277 14.55 5.19 0.23
C VAL A 277 14.03 6.54 -0.29
N GLY A 278 14.59 7.63 0.23
CA GLY A 278 14.26 8.99 -0.21
C GLY A 278 12.76 9.33 -0.12
N ASP A 279 12.27 10.09 -1.09
CA ASP A 279 10.89 10.59 -1.17
C ASP A 279 9.91 9.58 -1.80
N GLY A 280 9.99 8.31 -1.37
CA GLY A 280 9.07 7.26 -1.79
C GLY A 280 9.62 6.24 -2.79
N GLY A 281 10.94 6.02 -2.80
CA GLY A 281 11.55 4.86 -3.46
C GLY A 281 11.56 3.64 -2.54
N LEU A 282 11.84 2.47 -3.13
CA LEU A 282 11.85 1.17 -2.47
C LEU A 282 13.07 0.36 -2.93
N ILE A 283 13.81 -0.20 -1.99
CA ILE A 283 14.82 -1.24 -2.26
C ILE A 283 14.11 -2.58 -2.17
N VAL A 284 14.20 -3.36 -3.25
CA VAL A 284 13.57 -4.68 -3.37
C VAL A 284 14.65 -5.71 -3.69
N LYS A 285 14.73 -6.79 -2.91
CA LYS A 285 15.49 -7.97 -3.29
C LYS A 285 14.63 -8.82 -4.21
N VAL A 286 15.14 -9.20 -5.38
CA VAL A 286 14.35 -9.92 -6.39
C VAL A 286 15.11 -11.13 -6.89
N THR A 287 14.39 -12.24 -7.03
CA THR A 287 14.89 -13.50 -7.61
C THR A 287 13.89 -13.98 -8.68
N VAL A 288 14.39 -14.30 -9.87
CA VAL A 288 13.62 -14.81 -11.01
C VAL A 288 14.22 -16.13 -11.45
N TRP A 289 13.38 -17.15 -11.60
CA TRP A 289 13.80 -18.48 -12.03
C TRP A 289 13.44 -18.74 -13.49
N GLU A 290 14.09 -19.75 -14.08
CA GLU A 290 13.67 -20.32 -15.35
C GLU A 290 12.25 -20.92 -15.25
N LYS A 291 11.61 -21.15 -16.41
CA LYS A 291 10.29 -21.79 -16.48
C LYS A 291 10.36 -23.29 -16.21
#